data_AF-A0A949L0J3-F1
#
_entry.id   AF-A0A949L0J3-F1
#
_cell.length_a   1.000
_cell.length_b   1.000
_cell.length_c   1.000
_cell.angle_alpha   90.00
_cell.angle_beta   90.00
_cell.angle_gamma   90.00
#
_symmetry.space_group_name_H-M   'P 1'
#
loop_
_entity.id
_entity.type
_entity.pdbx_description
1 polymer ?
#
loop_
_entity_poly.entity_id
_entity_poly.type
_entity_poly.pdbx_seq_one_letter_code
_entity_poly.pdbx_strand_id
1 'polypeptide(L)' 'MKLWGVLAIVYAVAVVVIAVVKPEKIWNMKKIVLFKKMLGDKGTEIFFYIWALLFLVLGIWLIVN' A
#
# COMPACT_ATOMS: atom_id res chain seq x y z
N MET A 1 9.34 -9.34 -17.98
CA MET A 1 8.35 -8.80 -17.03
C MET A 1 8.79 -8.87 -15.56
N LYS A 2 9.71 -9.77 -15.20
CA LYS A 2 10.23 -9.97 -13.83
C LYS A 2 10.68 -8.71 -13.08
N LEU A 3 11.30 -7.72 -13.74
CA LEU A 3 11.68 -6.45 -13.11
C LEU A 3 10.46 -5.69 -12.55
N TRP A 4 9.37 -5.63 -13.31
CA TRP A 4 8.11 -5.00 -12.87
C TRP A 4 7.48 -5.76 -11.70
N GLY A 5 7.59 -7.09 -11.69
CA GLY A 5 7.13 -7.91 -10.58
C GLY A 5 7.92 -7.67 -9.30
N VAL A 6 9.26 -7.58 -9.38
CA VAL A 6 10.10 -7.23 -8.22
C VAL A 6 9.75 -5.83 -7.70
N LEU A 7 9.60 -4.84 -8.59
CA LEU A 7 9.19 -3.48 -8.20
C LEU A 7 7.80 -3.47 -7.53
N ALA A 8 6.85 -4.26 -8.02
CA ALA A 8 5.52 -4.37 -7.43
C ALA A 8 5.55 -4.99 -6.02
N ILE A 9 6.39 -6.01 -5.81
CA ILE A 9 6.58 -6.61 -4.48
C ILE A 9 7.24 -5.62 -3.52
N VAL A 10 8.30 -4.93 -3.95
CA VAL A 10 8.97 -3.90 -3.13
C VAL A 10 7.99 -2.79 -2.75
N TYR A 11 7.16 -2.35 -3.71
CA TYR A 11 6.10 -1.38 -3.46
C TYR A 11 5.07 -1.89 -2.45
N ALA A 12 4.60 -3.15 -2.58
CA ALA A 12 3.67 -3.75 -1.63
C ALA A 12 4.24 -3.73 -0.20
N VAL A 13 5.51 -4.09 -0.02
CA VAL A 13 6.20 -4.04 1.28
C VAL A 13 6.23 -2.60 1.81
N ALA A 14 6.60 -1.62 0.99
CA ALA A 14 6.62 -0.22 1.39
C ALA A 14 5.24 0.29 1.84
N VAL A 15 4.18 -0.11 1.13
CA VAL A 15 2.79 0.23 1.47
C VAL A 15 2.39 -0.36 2.83
N VAL A 16 2.75 -1.61 3.13
CA VAL A 16 2.52 -2.23 4.46
C VAL A 16 3.27 -1.47 5.54
N VAL A 17 4.54 -1.13 5.31
CA VAL A 17 5.34 -0.37 6.29
C VAL A 17 4.70 0.99 6.58
N ILE A 18 4.21 1.69 5.55
CA ILE A 18 3.49 2.96 5.72
C ILE A 18 2.20 2.76 6.53
N ALA A 19 1.45 1.68 6.30
CA ALA A 19 0.22 1.38 7.02
C ALA A 19 0.46 1.06 8.50
N VAL A 20 1.55 0.36 8.83
CA VAL A 20 1.92 -0.02 10.19
C VAL A 20 2.56 1.14 10.96
N VAL A 21 3.60 1.76 10.38
CA VAL A 21 4.37 2.82 11.04
C VAL A 21 3.61 4.14 11.08
N LYS A 22 2.68 4.35 10.13
CA LYS A 22 1.86 5.57 9.99
C LYS A 22 2.69 6.86 10.16
N PRO A 23 3.80 7.02 9.43
CA PRO A 23 4.69 8.16 9.63
C PRO A 23 3.93 9.46 9.43
N GLU A 24 4.01 10.37 10.41
CA GLU A 24 3.17 11.57 10.48
C GLU A 24 3.22 12.41 9.20
N LYS A 25 4.41 12.52 8.57
CA LYS A 25 4.59 13.25 7.30
C LYS A 25 3.69 12.72 6.18
N ILE A 26 3.51 11.40 6.11
CA ILE A 26 2.69 10.73 5.07
C ILE A 26 1.24 10.70 5.53
N TRP A 27 0.99 10.32 6.79
CA TRP A 27 -0.36 10.15 7.34
C TRP A 27 -1.12 11.47 7.44
N ASN A 28 -0.44 12.62 7.54
CA ASN A 28 -1.05 13.95 7.58
C ASN A 28 -1.03 14.69 6.22
N MET A 29 -0.67 14.01 5.13
CA MET A 29 -0.83 14.60 3.80
C MET A 29 -2.31 14.80 3.46
N LYS A 30 -2.63 15.88 2.73
CA LYS A 30 -4.00 16.21 2.31
C LYS A 30 -4.77 15.02 1.72
N LYS A 31 -4.10 14.17 0.94
CA LYS A 31 -4.69 12.95 0.35
C LYS A 31 -5.14 11.97 1.44
N ILE A 32 -4.23 11.55 2.34
CA ILE A 32 -4.55 10.57 3.38
C ILE A 32 -5.54 11.14 4.39
N VAL A 33 -5.47 12.44 4.70
CA VAL A 33 -6.47 13.10 5.54
C VAL A 33 -7.87 13.02 4.93
N LEU A 34 -7.99 13.13 3.60
CA LEU A 34 -9.27 12.94 2.92
C LEU A 34 -9.77 11.49 3.01
N PHE A 35 -8.88 10.50 2.82
CA PHE A 35 -9.20 9.09 3.05
C PHE A 35 -9.64 8.83 4.50
N LYS A 36 -8.93 9.39 5.48
CA LYS A 36 -9.30 9.31 6.90
C LYS A 36 -10.66 9.93 7.19
N LYS A 37 -11.00 11.05 6.53
CA LYS A 37 -12.31 11.68 6.68
C LYS A 37 -13.44 10.81 6.10
N MET A 38 -13.17 10.04 5.04
CA MET A 38 -14.17 9.19 4.39
C MET A 38 -14.31 7.80 5.03
N LEU A 39 -13.19 7.17 5.40
CA LEU A 39 -13.12 5.78 5.85
C LEU A 39 -12.81 5.64 7.35
N GLY A 40 -12.45 6.73 8.03
CA GLY A 40 -11.85 6.70 9.36
C GLY A 40 -10.38 6.27 9.35
N ASP A 41 -9.71 6.36 10.49
CA ASP A 41 -8.31 5.93 10.64
C ASP A 41 -8.14 4.43 10.37
N LYS A 42 -9.00 3.60 10.98
CA LYS A 42 -8.97 2.14 10.77
C LYS A 42 -9.34 1.74 9.35
N GLY A 43 -10.34 2.39 8.74
CA GLY A 43 -10.72 2.07 7.37
C GLY A 43 -9.65 2.47 6.35
N THR A 44 -8.96 3.59 6.59
CA THR A 44 -7.80 3.99 5.79
C THR A 44 -6.68 2.96 5.91
N GLU A 45 -6.35 2.52 7.12
CA GLU A 45 -5.36 1.47 7.35
C GLU A 45 -5.69 0.16 6.61
N ILE A 46 -6.94 -0.30 6.70
CA ILE A 46 -7.41 -1.49 5.98
C ILE A 46 -7.28 -1.31 4.46
N PHE A 47 -7.60 -0.12 3.93
CA PHE A 47 -7.43 0.17 2.52
C PHE A 47 -5.97 0.00 2.07
N PHE A 48 -5.00 0.49 2.84
CA PHE A 48 -3.58 0.30 2.52
C PHE A 48 -3.18 -1.17 2.54
N TYR A 49 -3.69 -1.99 3.48
CA TYR A 49 -3.42 -3.43 3.48
C TYR A 49 -4.02 -4.16 2.28
N ILE A 50 -5.26 -3.85 1.90
CA ILE A 50 -5.88 -4.43 0.70
C ILE A 50 -5.08 -4.04 -0.54
N TRP A 51 -4.64 -2.78 -0.64
CA TRP A 51 -3.82 -2.30 -1.73
C TRP A 51 -2.46 -3.00 -1.81
N ALA A 52 -1.81 -3.20 -0.66
CA ALA A 52 -0.57 -3.95 -0.60
C ALA A 52 -0.75 -5.41 -1.05
N LEU A 53 -1.83 -6.07 -0.62
CA LEU A 53 -2.13 -7.44 -1.01
C LEU A 53 -2.33 -7.57 -2.53
N LEU A 54 -3.06 -6.63 -3.15
CA LEU A 54 -3.24 -6.59 -4.60
C LEU A 54 -1.91 -6.48 -5.35
N PHE A 55 -1.02 -5.59 -4.90
CA PHE A 55 0.31 -5.42 -5.51
C PHE A 55 1.22 -6.62 -5.28
N LEU A 56 1.10 -7.31 -4.14
CA LEU A 56 1.82 -8.55 -3.89
C LEU A 56 1.38 -9.64 -4.87
N VAL A 57 0.07 -9.85 -5.03
CA VAL A 57 -0.48 -10.83 -5.98
C VAL A 57 -0.08 -10.49 -7.41
N LEU A 58 -0.19 -9.22 -7.82
CA LEU A 58 0.25 -8.75 -9.12
C LEU A 58 1.75 -8.98 -9.34
N GLY A 59 2.57 -8.70 -8.33
CA GLY A 59 4.02 -8.87 -8.39
C GLY A 59 4.42 -10.34 -8.56
N ILE A 60 3.80 -11.25 -7.82
CA ILE A 60 4.00 -12.70 -7.96
C ILE A 60 3.58 -13.15 -9.37
N TRP A 61 2.41 -12.72 -9.83
CA TRP A 61 1.92 -13.07 -11.16
C TRP A 61 2.87 -12.60 -12.27
N LEU A 62 3.40 -11.37 -12.19
CA LEU A 62 4.37 -10.82 -13.15
C LEU A 62 5.77 -11.47 -13.11
N ILE A 63 6.10 -12.21 -12.05
CA ILE A 63 7.36 -12.97 -11.95
C ILE A 63 7.19 -14.37 -12.53
N VAL A 64 6.03 -15.00 -12.27
CA VAL A 64 5.72 -16.37 -12.71
C VAL A 64 5.40 -16.42 -14.21
N ASN A 65 4.78 -15.37 -14.75
CA ASN A 65 4.40 -15.24 -16.17
C ASN A 65 5.47 -14.49 -16.99
#